data_AF-A0A1V5LMY9-F1
#
_entry.id   AF-A0A1V5LMY9-F1
#
_cell.length_a   1.000
_cell.length_b   1.000
_cell.length_c   1.000
_cell.angle_alpha   90.00
_cell.angle_beta   90.00
_cell.angle_gamma   90.00
#
_symmetry.space_group_name_H-M   'P 1'
#
loop_
_entity.id
_entity.type
_entity.pdbx_description
1 polymer ?
#
loop_
_entity_poly.entity_id
_entity_poly.type
_entity_poly.pdbx_seq_one_letter_code
_entity_poly.pdbx_strand_id
1 'polypeptide(L)'
;MHVPFLFDISELVRYLFVVPLLISCETFIDPWLKKVVQYLREHLVDAQDQERFSAIVQHHLRLRNSDFLEFSLLILVFFWQWVDVSTHAPVVSTWHLLPGGNQPSYAFNYYIYLAKPLVRFIWLRWLLRYLVWSLFLIRLQKLPLKLLPTHPDRHGGLLFVSTGHTKFAVLAFAFAIQAAGILAEQIIFEGKTLYSFRYVIMGITFIMAIIILSPLVAFTSKLMDAKRHGLFDYGALANKHAALFKEKWIDNFDQNKDSLLGAADVSSLADMNGSYDVVKDMSVCLISKDNVIALLIAVLLPFTPLLLTVYPFDELLKHFIKAIM
;
A
#
# COMPACT_ATOMS: atom_id res chain seq x y z
N MET A 1 -31.44 -24.63 -2.76
CA MET A 1 -31.72 -23.36 -3.44
C MET A 1 -31.18 -23.49 -4.86
N HIS A 2 -31.97 -23.23 -5.90
CA HIS A 2 -31.51 -23.34 -7.28
C HIS A 2 -30.84 -22.03 -7.70
N VAL A 3 -29.51 -21.92 -7.53
CA VAL A 3 -28.75 -20.70 -7.86
C VAL A 3 -28.01 -20.90 -9.19
N PRO A 4 -28.45 -20.27 -10.30
CA PRO A 4 -27.71 -20.25 -11.57
C PRO A 4 -26.38 -19.54 -11.40
N PHE A 5 -25.41 -19.78 -12.29
CA PHE A 5 -24.10 -19.10 -12.24
C PHE A 5 -24.18 -17.57 -12.15
N LEU A 6 -25.16 -16.96 -12.83
CA LEU A 6 -25.37 -15.50 -12.80
C LEU A 6 -25.79 -14.96 -11.41
N PHE A 7 -26.26 -15.83 -10.52
CA PHE A 7 -26.64 -15.50 -9.16
C PHE A 7 -25.60 -15.99 -8.13
N ASP A 8 -24.51 -16.61 -8.60
CA ASP A 8 -23.34 -16.92 -7.79
C ASP A 8 -22.48 -15.66 -7.67
N ILE A 9 -22.86 -14.79 -6.72
CA ILE A 9 -22.31 -13.44 -6.58
C ILE A 9 -20.80 -13.50 -6.33
N SER A 10 -20.33 -14.43 -5.51
CA SER A 10 -18.92 -14.56 -5.15
C SER A 10 -18.05 -14.89 -6.36
N GLU A 11 -18.52 -15.80 -7.22
CA GLU A 11 -17.80 -16.18 -8.45
C GLU A 11 -17.92 -15.11 -9.53
N LEU A 12 -19.10 -14.53 -9.72
CA LEU A 12 -19.29 -13.43 -10.67
C LEU A 12 -18.35 -12.26 -10.34
N VAL A 13 -18.29 -11.86 -9.07
CA VAL A 13 -17.40 -10.79 -8.60
C VAL A 13 -15.93 -11.14 -8.82
N ARG A 14 -15.54 -12.39 -8.56
CA ARG A 14 -14.18 -12.88 -8.77
C ARG A 14 -13.72 -12.71 -10.22
N TYR A 15 -14.50 -13.22 -11.17
CA TYR A 15 -14.08 -13.25 -12.57
C TYR A 15 -14.32 -11.91 -13.28
N LEU A 16 -15.35 -11.14 -12.89
CA LEU A 16 -15.68 -9.86 -13.53
C LEU A 16 -14.82 -8.71 -13.02
N PHE A 17 -14.47 -8.69 -11.73
CA PHE A 17 -13.75 -7.56 -11.13
C PHE A 17 -12.36 -7.95 -10.64
N VAL A 18 -12.24 -8.99 -9.82
CA VAL A 18 -10.97 -9.30 -9.13
C VAL A 18 -9.89 -9.70 -10.13
N VAL A 19 -10.17 -10.63 -11.04
CA VAL A 19 -9.18 -11.10 -12.03
C VAL A 19 -8.71 -9.97 -12.95
N PRO A 20 -9.60 -9.18 -13.60
CA PRO A 20 -9.16 -8.05 -14.41
C PRO A 20 -8.37 -7.00 -13.63
N LEU A 21 -8.74 -6.70 -12.38
CA LEU A 21 -7.99 -5.78 -11.52
C LEU A 21 -6.58 -6.29 -11.24
N LEU A 22 -6.45 -7.56 -10.83
CA LEU A 22 -5.14 -8.16 -10.57
C LEU A 22 -4.26 -8.22 -11.83
N ILE A 23 -4.83 -8.52 -13.00
CA ILE A 23 -4.06 -8.48 -14.26
C ILE A 23 -3.63 -7.04 -14.57
N SER A 24 -4.54 -6.07 -14.42
CA SER A 24 -4.28 -4.67 -14.74
C SER A 24 -3.25 -4.03 -13.81
N CYS A 25 -3.14 -4.47 -12.55
CA CYS A 25 -2.15 -3.98 -11.58
C CYS A 25 -0.71 -3.99 -12.11
N GLU A 26 -0.36 -4.96 -12.98
CA GLU A 26 1.00 -5.08 -13.53
C GLU A 26 1.37 -3.85 -14.36
N THR A 27 0.40 -3.30 -15.10
CA THR A 27 0.60 -2.12 -15.95
C THR A 27 0.86 -0.84 -15.15
N PHE A 28 0.35 -0.76 -13.92
CA PHE A 28 0.45 0.45 -13.09
C PHE A 28 1.61 0.40 -12.08
N ILE A 29 1.87 -0.78 -11.52
CA ILE A 29 2.84 -0.99 -10.45
C ILE A 29 4.25 -1.12 -11.04
N ASP A 30 4.47 -1.97 -12.05
CA ASP A 30 5.81 -2.29 -12.54
C ASP A 30 6.59 -1.09 -13.09
N PRO A 31 6.00 -0.19 -13.92
CA PRO A 31 6.72 0.99 -14.40
C PRO A 31 7.14 1.91 -13.26
N TRP A 32 6.34 1.98 -12.19
CA TRP A 32 6.65 2.80 -11.04
C TRP A 32 7.76 2.19 -10.18
N LEU A 33 7.72 0.87 -9.94
CA LEU A 33 8.79 0.18 -9.22
C LEU A 33 10.16 0.39 -9.91
N LYS A 34 10.19 0.36 -11.25
CA LYS A 34 11.40 0.66 -12.03
C LYS A 34 11.90 2.09 -11.77
N LYS A 35 11.00 3.08 -11.81
CA LYS A 35 11.34 4.49 -11.51
C LYS A 35 11.89 4.66 -10.10
N VAL A 36 11.33 3.97 -9.10
CA VAL A 36 11.84 4.02 -7.73
C VAL A 36 13.25 3.49 -7.63
N VAL A 37 13.51 2.32 -8.21
CA VAL A 37 14.84 1.71 -8.21
C VAL A 37 15.85 2.59 -8.94
N GLN A 38 15.46 3.20 -10.05
CA GLN A 38 16.31 4.13 -10.80
C GLN A 38 16.62 5.38 -9.97
N TYR A 39 15.61 6.02 -9.39
CA TYR A 39 15.80 7.24 -8.58
C TYR A 39 16.70 6.97 -7.36
N LEU A 40 16.48 5.85 -6.66
CA LEU A 40 17.33 5.41 -5.55
C LEU A 40 18.79 5.30 -5.98
N ARG A 41 19.02 4.65 -7.12
CA ARG A 41 20.36 4.45 -7.67
C ARG A 41 21.05 5.76 -8.01
N GLU A 42 20.34 6.69 -8.63
CA GLU A 42 20.93 7.93 -9.15
C GLU A 42 21.16 8.98 -8.04
N HIS A 43 20.28 9.06 -7.04
CA HIS A 43 20.25 10.20 -6.11
C HIS A 43 20.58 9.84 -4.66
N LEU A 44 20.30 8.61 -4.22
CA LEU A 44 20.35 8.25 -2.80
C LEU A 44 21.46 7.26 -2.44
N VAL A 45 22.08 6.61 -3.41
CA VAL A 45 23.15 5.62 -3.22
C VAL A 45 24.48 6.17 -3.70
N ASP A 46 25.48 6.14 -2.82
CA ASP A 46 26.84 6.53 -3.15
C ASP A 46 27.51 5.62 -4.20
N ALA A 47 28.47 6.19 -4.94
CA ALA A 47 29.24 5.46 -5.95
C ALA A 47 29.91 4.18 -5.38
N GLN A 48 30.38 4.23 -4.13
CA GLN A 48 31.01 3.11 -3.44
C GLN A 48 30.04 1.95 -3.11
N ASP A 49 28.74 2.23 -2.98
CA ASP A 49 27.72 1.24 -2.62
C ASP A 49 26.85 0.81 -3.83
N GLN A 50 27.14 1.31 -5.03
CA GLN A 50 26.43 0.97 -6.27
C GLN A 50 26.46 -0.53 -6.58
N GLU A 51 27.59 -1.21 -6.33
CA GLU A 51 27.71 -2.66 -6.54
C GLU A 51 26.81 -3.43 -5.55
N ARG A 52 26.81 -3.03 -4.27
CA ARG A 52 25.95 -3.63 -3.24
C ARG A 52 24.48 -3.41 -3.54
N PHE A 53 24.11 -2.20 -3.96
CA PHE A 53 22.75 -1.89 -4.40
C PHE A 53 22.34 -2.75 -5.60
N SER A 54 23.20 -2.84 -6.61
CA SER A 54 22.95 -3.66 -7.80
C SER A 54 22.79 -5.14 -7.45
N ALA A 55 23.60 -5.66 -6.51
CA ALA A 55 23.46 -7.02 -6.01
C ALA A 55 22.12 -7.26 -5.30
N ILE A 56 21.68 -6.30 -4.47
CA ILE A 56 20.35 -6.36 -3.81
C ILE A 56 19.24 -6.37 -4.87
N VAL A 57 19.28 -5.45 -5.85
CA VAL A 57 18.28 -5.38 -6.92
C VAL A 57 18.25 -6.68 -7.72
N GLN A 58 19.42 -7.18 -8.18
CA GLN A 58 19.51 -8.42 -8.95
C GLN A 58 19.01 -9.63 -8.18
N HIS A 59 19.31 -9.74 -6.88
CA HIS A 59 18.81 -10.82 -6.04
C HIS A 59 17.27 -10.83 -5.98
N HIS A 60 16.63 -9.68 -5.77
CA HIS A 60 15.17 -9.62 -5.69
C HIS A 60 14.51 -9.76 -7.08
N LEU A 61 15.16 -9.31 -8.16
CA LEU A 61 14.70 -9.60 -9.52
C LEU A 61 14.77 -11.09 -9.84
N ARG A 62 15.83 -11.80 -9.42
CA ARG A 62 15.94 -13.27 -9.56
C ARG A 62 14.86 -13.99 -8.78
N LEU A 63 14.55 -13.55 -7.56
CA LEU A 63 13.44 -14.09 -6.78
C LEU A 63 12.10 -13.85 -7.47
N ARG A 64 11.83 -12.62 -7.92
CA ARG A 64 10.58 -12.27 -8.61
C ARG A 64 10.39 -13.05 -9.91
N ASN A 65 11.46 -13.27 -10.66
CA ASN A 65 11.46 -13.94 -11.96
C ASN A 65 11.89 -15.42 -11.86
N SER A 66 11.78 -16.05 -10.68
CA SER A 66 12.22 -17.44 -10.49
C SER A 66 11.17 -18.42 -11.01
N ASP A 67 11.51 -19.15 -12.08
CA ASP A 67 10.64 -20.21 -12.61
C ASP A 67 10.30 -21.25 -11.54
N PHE A 68 11.27 -21.60 -10.69
CA PHE A 68 11.06 -22.54 -9.59
C PHE A 68 9.97 -22.07 -8.61
N LEU A 69 9.96 -20.77 -8.26
CA LEU A 69 8.91 -20.22 -7.40
C LEU A 69 7.56 -20.21 -8.11
N GLU A 70 7.51 -19.88 -9.40
CA GLU A 70 6.26 -19.93 -10.17
C GLU A 70 5.71 -21.36 -10.28
N PHE A 71 6.55 -22.36 -10.58
CA PHE A 71 6.15 -23.76 -10.58
C PHE A 71 5.71 -24.24 -9.21
N SER A 72 6.40 -23.84 -8.15
CA SER A 72 6.02 -24.18 -6.76
C SER A 72 4.65 -23.60 -6.39
N LEU A 73 4.37 -22.35 -6.80
CA LEU A 73 3.05 -21.73 -6.62
C LEU A 73 1.98 -22.49 -7.40
N LEU A 74 2.27 -22.93 -8.62
CA LEU A 74 1.32 -23.71 -9.42
C LEU A 74 1.00 -25.03 -8.73
N ILE A 75 2.00 -25.80 -8.30
CA ILE A 75 1.81 -27.05 -7.56
C ILE A 75 0.99 -26.81 -6.28
N LEU A 76 1.35 -25.77 -5.51
CA LEU A 76 0.67 -25.43 -4.26
C LEU A 76 -0.82 -25.14 -4.49
N VAL A 77 -1.16 -24.44 -5.57
CA VAL A 77 -2.55 -24.04 -5.86
C VAL A 77 -3.39 -25.23 -6.31
N PHE A 78 -2.85 -26.11 -7.14
CA PHE A 78 -3.52 -27.36 -7.51
C PHE A 78 -3.67 -28.30 -6.31
N PHE A 79 -2.66 -28.37 -5.45
CA PHE A 79 -2.75 -29.11 -4.19
C PHE A 79 -3.83 -28.54 -3.26
N TRP A 80 -3.85 -27.22 -3.06
CA TRP A 80 -4.89 -26.56 -2.28
C TRP A 80 -6.29 -26.81 -2.88
N GLN A 81 -6.42 -26.76 -4.21
CA GLN A 81 -7.67 -27.10 -4.87
C GLN A 81 -8.08 -28.56 -4.61
N TRP A 82 -7.16 -29.50 -4.74
CA TRP A 82 -7.44 -30.91 -4.48
C TRP A 82 -7.90 -31.15 -3.04
N VAL A 83 -7.27 -30.50 -2.05
CA VAL A 83 -7.70 -30.55 -0.65
C VAL A 83 -9.09 -29.94 -0.48
N ASP A 84 -9.35 -28.77 -1.08
CA ASP A 84 -10.64 -28.07 -1.03
C ASP A 84 -11.78 -28.98 -1.51
N VAL A 85 -11.60 -29.63 -2.68
CA VAL A 85 -12.58 -30.59 -3.23
C VAL A 85 -12.75 -31.83 -2.35
N SER A 86 -11.67 -32.33 -1.76
CA SER A 86 -11.70 -33.58 -0.98
C SER A 86 -12.30 -33.40 0.41
N THR A 87 -12.32 -32.17 0.94
CA THR A 87 -12.72 -31.89 2.33
C THR A 87 -14.08 -31.19 2.45
N HIS A 88 -14.48 -30.41 1.43
CA HIS A 88 -15.73 -29.67 1.45
C HIS A 88 -16.74 -30.32 0.49
N ALA A 89 -17.95 -30.60 0.99
CA ALA A 89 -19.05 -30.99 0.12
C ALA A 89 -19.38 -29.80 -0.82
N PRO A 90 -19.55 -30.02 -2.13
CA PRO A 90 -19.90 -28.95 -3.04
C PRO A 90 -21.22 -28.31 -2.59
N VAL A 91 -21.19 -27.01 -2.27
CA VAL A 91 -22.41 -26.21 -2.07
C VAL A 91 -23.19 -26.29 -3.38
N VAL A 92 -24.40 -26.85 -3.33
CA VAL A 92 -25.12 -27.27 -4.54
C VAL A 92 -25.78 -26.07 -5.22
N SER A 93 -25.01 -25.30 -5.99
CA SER A 93 -25.53 -24.40 -7.01
C SER A 93 -26.00 -25.20 -8.23
N THR A 94 -27.04 -24.74 -8.92
CA THR A 94 -27.67 -25.53 -10.01
C THR A 94 -26.79 -25.79 -11.20
N TRP A 95 -25.75 -24.99 -11.40
CA TRP A 95 -24.80 -25.18 -12.48
C TRP A 95 -23.71 -26.22 -12.13
N HIS A 96 -23.63 -26.66 -10.87
CA HIS A 96 -22.66 -27.66 -10.44
C HIS A 96 -23.01 -29.07 -10.90
N LEU A 97 -24.30 -29.39 -11.03
CA LEU A 97 -24.81 -30.71 -11.37
C LEU A 97 -25.60 -30.68 -12.68
N LEU A 98 -25.57 -31.79 -13.41
CA LEU A 98 -26.45 -32.00 -14.55
C LEU A 98 -27.93 -32.13 -14.08
N PRO A 99 -28.91 -31.81 -14.95
CA PRO A 99 -30.32 -32.07 -14.66
C PRO A 99 -30.52 -33.56 -14.29
N GLY A 100 -31.02 -33.83 -13.09
CA GLY A 100 -31.09 -35.19 -12.53
C GLY A 100 -30.12 -35.46 -11.35
N GLY A 101 -29.26 -34.50 -11.00
CA GLY A 101 -28.58 -34.42 -9.69
C GLY A 101 -27.42 -35.39 -9.44
N ASN A 102 -27.21 -36.38 -10.30
CA ASN A 102 -26.25 -37.46 -10.02
C ASN A 102 -24.84 -37.26 -10.59
N GLN A 103 -24.61 -36.27 -11.46
CA GLN A 103 -23.31 -36.07 -12.10
C GLN A 103 -22.91 -34.58 -12.15
N PRO A 104 -21.62 -34.27 -11.96
CA PRO A 104 -21.12 -32.90 -12.10
C PRO A 104 -21.24 -32.43 -13.55
N SER A 105 -21.60 -31.17 -13.74
CA SER A 105 -21.64 -30.57 -15.08
C SER A 105 -20.22 -30.38 -15.64
N TYR A 106 -20.08 -30.33 -16.97
CA TYR A 106 -18.80 -29.99 -17.61
C TYR A 106 -18.30 -28.59 -17.19
N ALA A 107 -19.21 -27.65 -16.95
CA ALA A 107 -18.87 -26.31 -16.47
C ALA A 107 -18.27 -26.35 -15.06
N PHE A 108 -18.80 -27.19 -14.17
CA PHE A 108 -18.26 -27.38 -12.83
C PHE A 108 -16.87 -28.02 -12.84
N ASN A 109 -16.67 -29.06 -13.66
CA ASN A 109 -15.36 -29.69 -13.81
C ASN A 109 -14.32 -28.70 -14.34
N TYR A 110 -14.66 -27.90 -15.35
CA TYR A 110 -13.78 -26.85 -15.85
C TYR A 110 -13.45 -25.81 -14.76
N TYR A 111 -14.48 -25.36 -14.03
CA TYR A 111 -14.31 -24.38 -12.97
C TYR A 111 -13.39 -24.90 -11.86
N ILE A 112 -13.65 -26.10 -11.36
CA ILE A 112 -13.00 -26.63 -10.17
C ILE A 112 -11.55 -27.05 -10.45
N TYR A 113 -11.28 -27.62 -11.63
CA TYR A 113 -9.95 -28.12 -11.97
C TYR A 113 -9.07 -27.10 -12.69
N LEU A 114 -9.64 -26.08 -13.32
CA LEU A 114 -8.86 -25.10 -14.09
C LEU A 114 -9.10 -23.68 -13.62
N ALA A 115 -10.34 -23.17 -13.69
CA ALA A 115 -10.58 -21.75 -13.49
C ALA A 115 -10.27 -21.27 -12.07
N LYS A 116 -10.71 -22.00 -11.02
CA LYS A 116 -10.49 -21.62 -9.61
C LYS A 116 -9.00 -21.70 -9.22
N PRO A 117 -8.24 -22.76 -9.59
CA PRO A 117 -6.79 -22.78 -9.47
C PRO A 117 -6.11 -21.59 -10.16
N LEU A 118 -6.47 -21.25 -11.40
CA LEU A 118 -5.82 -20.15 -12.10
C LEU A 118 -5.99 -18.81 -11.37
N VAL A 119 -7.17 -18.53 -10.79
CA VAL A 119 -7.36 -17.32 -9.99
C VAL A 119 -6.49 -17.34 -8.73
N ARG A 120 -6.47 -18.46 -8.00
CA ARG A 120 -5.62 -18.61 -6.81
C ARG A 120 -4.14 -18.44 -7.14
N PHE A 121 -3.70 -18.90 -8.31
CA PHE A 121 -2.34 -18.68 -8.79
C PHE A 121 -2.04 -17.19 -9.00
N ILE A 122 -2.93 -16.45 -9.66
CA ILE A 122 -2.78 -15.00 -9.84
C ILE A 122 -2.71 -14.28 -8.49
N TRP A 123 -3.56 -14.67 -7.53
CA TRP A 123 -3.56 -14.15 -6.16
C TRP A 123 -2.20 -14.37 -5.46
N LEU A 124 -1.73 -15.61 -5.40
CA LEU A 124 -0.47 -15.94 -4.72
C LEU A 124 0.72 -15.30 -5.43
N ARG A 125 0.68 -15.18 -6.76
CA ARG A 125 1.73 -14.48 -7.53
C ARG A 125 1.83 -13.01 -7.14
N TRP A 126 0.70 -12.32 -6.94
CA TRP A 126 0.70 -10.95 -6.45
C TRP A 126 1.19 -10.82 -5.00
N LEU A 127 0.80 -11.75 -4.12
CA LEU A 127 1.32 -11.79 -2.76
C LEU A 127 2.83 -12.01 -2.74
N LEU A 128 3.34 -12.90 -3.59
CA LEU A 128 4.78 -13.13 -3.74
C LEU A 128 5.50 -11.87 -4.26
N ARG A 129 4.97 -11.21 -5.31
CA ARG A 129 5.53 -9.96 -5.83
C ARG A 129 5.58 -8.87 -4.76
N TYR A 130 4.50 -8.72 -3.99
CA TYR A 130 4.44 -7.77 -2.88
C TYR A 130 5.42 -8.12 -1.76
N LEU A 131 5.57 -9.41 -1.42
CA LEU A 131 6.54 -9.88 -0.45
C LEU A 131 7.98 -9.61 -0.91
N VAL A 132 8.30 -9.86 -2.18
CA VAL A 132 9.62 -9.56 -2.75
C VAL A 132 9.91 -8.07 -2.70
N TRP A 133 8.92 -7.22 -3.01
CA TRP A 133 9.04 -5.77 -2.85
C TRP A 133 9.29 -5.34 -1.40
N SER A 134 8.54 -5.94 -0.47
CA SER A 134 8.68 -5.67 0.97
C SER A 134 10.07 -6.04 1.48
N LEU A 135 10.56 -7.22 1.10
CA LEU A 135 11.92 -7.67 1.43
C LEU A 135 13.00 -6.78 0.81
N PHE A 136 12.78 -6.31 -0.44
CA PHE A 136 13.67 -5.36 -1.09
C PHE A 136 13.80 -4.08 -0.27
N LEU A 137 12.70 -3.47 0.17
CA LEU A 137 12.69 -2.26 1.00
C LEU A 137 13.38 -2.49 2.36
N ILE A 138 13.11 -3.62 3.02
CA ILE A 138 13.74 -3.98 4.29
C ILE A 138 15.25 -4.21 4.14
N ARG A 139 15.72 -4.72 3.00
CA ARG A 139 17.15 -4.84 2.73
C ARG A 139 17.78 -3.51 2.35
N LEU A 140 17.06 -2.67 1.62
CA LEU A 140 17.53 -1.36 1.16
C LEU A 140 17.88 -0.43 2.33
N GLN A 141 17.11 -0.46 3.42
CA GLN A 141 17.39 0.37 4.60
C GLN A 141 18.76 0.07 5.25
N LYS A 142 19.39 -1.07 4.96
CA LYS A 142 20.73 -1.41 5.46
C LYS A 142 21.85 -0.66 4.76
N LEU A 143 21.60 -0.12 3.57
CA LEU A 143 22.58 0.69 2.85
C LEU A 143 22.73 2.08 3.49
N PRO A 144 23.91 2.72 3.37
CA PRO A 144 24.10 4.11 3.78
C PRO A 144 23.42 5.03 2.76
N LEU A 145 22.11 5.22 2.92
CA LEU A 145 21.33 6.12 2.08
C LEU A 145 21.65 7.57 2.43
N LYS A 146 21.88 8.41 1.41
CA LYS A 146 22.08 9.86 1.53
C LYS A 146 20.77 10.58 1.82
N LEU A 147 20.28 10.45 3.05
CA LEU A 147 19.10 11.18 3.50
C LEU A 147 19.48 12.61 3.84
N LEU A 148 18.76 13.57 3.26
CA LEU A 148 18.98 15.00 3.50
C LEU A 148 17.88 15.54 4.43
N PRO A 149 18.20 15.92 5.69
CA PRO A 149 17.19 16.40 6.64
C PRO A 149 16.45 17.67 6.18
N THR A 150 17.09 18.50 5.36
CA THR A 150 16.54 19.72 4.76
C THR A 150 15.80 19.49 3.45
N HIS A 151 15.61 18.25 3.03
CA HIS A 151 14.91 17.97 1.79
C HIS A 151 13.45 18.49 1.86
N PRO A 152 12.94 19.19 0.83
CA PRO A 152 11.62 19.85 0.87
C PRO A 152 10.44 18.87 1.02
N ASP A 153 10.66 17.58 0.75
CA ASP A 153 9.66 16.53 0.94
C ASP A 153 9.39 16.16 2.41
N ARG A 154 10.18 16.66 3.36
CA ARG A 154 10.11 16.33 4.80
C ARG A 154 10.24 14.84 5.11
N HIS A 155 10.76 14.04 4.20
CA HIS A 155 10.99 12.59 4.35
C HIS A 155 12.42 12.22 3.95
N GLY A 156 13.36 13.18 4.02
CA GLY A 156 14.77 12.91 3.73
C GLY A 156 15.04 12.56 2.26
N GLY A 157 14.14 12.93 1.34
CA GLY A 157 14.21 12.54 -0.07
C GLY A 157 13.55 11.19 -0.39
N LEU A 158 12.88 10.54 0.56
CA LEU A 158 12.23 9.23 0.38
C LEU A 158 10.71 9.30 0.16
N LEU A 159 10.10 10.49 0.08
CA LEU A 159 8.64 10.61 -0.07
C LEU A 159 8.12 9.84 -1.28
N PHE A 160 8.86 9.84 -2.39
CA PHE A 160 8.45 9.13 -3.61
C PHE A 160 8.18 7.64 -3.36
N VAL A 161 8.93 6.97 -2.45
CA VAL A 161 8.71 5.56 -2.07
C VAL A 161 7.33 5.41 -1.44
N SER A 162 6.99 6.29 -0.50
CA SER A 162 5.68 6.34 0.15
C SER A 162 4.58 6.59 -0.87
N THR A 163 4.74 7.63 -1.71
CA THR A 163 3.74 8.06 -2.69
C THR A 163 3.32 6.96 -3.62
N GLY A 164 4.24 6.19 -4.21
CA GLY A 164 3.78 5.10 -5.08
C GLY A 164 3.61 3.76 -4.39
N HIS A 165 3.97 3.62 -3.12
CA HIS A 165 3.49 2.50 -2.31
C HIS A 165 1.95 2.50 -2.22
N THR A 166 1.30 3.67 -2.31
CA THR A 166 -0.17 3.79 -2.43
C THR A 166 -0.77 3.01 -3.59
N LYS A 167 0.00 2.73 -4.65
CA LYS A 167 -0.49 1.94 -5.80
C LYS A 167 -0.86 0.51 -5.42
N PHE A 168 -0.27 -0.02 -4.34
CA PHE A 168 -0.65 -1.33 -3.81
C PHE A 168 -2.05 -1.34 -3.17
N ALA A 169 -2.69 -0.18 -2.97
CA ALA A 169 -4.09 -0.10 -2.56
C ALA A 169 -5.03 -0.80 -3.56
N VAL A 170 -4.67 -0.87 -4.85
CA VAL A 170 -5.47 -1.62 -5.84
C VAL A 170 -5.51 -3.12 -5.52
N LEU A 171 -4.43 -3.69 -4.96
CA LEU A 171 -4.45 -5.09 -4.48
C LEU A 171 -5.38 -5.26 -3.29
N ALA A 172 -5.33 -4.33 -2.33
CA ALA A 172 -6.23 -4.35 -1.18
C ALA A 172 -7.70 -4.23 -1.63
N PHE A 173 -7.98 -3.37 -2.61
CA PHE A 173 -9.29 -3.23 -3.24
C PHE A 173 -9.76 -4.52 -3.91
N ALA A 174 -8.90 -5.17 -4.71
CA ALA A 174 -9.25 -6.44 -5.37
C ALA A 174 -9.57 -7.56 -4.35
N PHE A 175 -8.78 -7.68 -3.28
CA PHE A 175 -9.04 -8.65 -2.22
C PHE A 175 -10.29 -8.30 -1.40
N ALA A 176 -10.54 -7.03 -1.13
CA ALA A 176 -11.75 -6.57 -0.45
C ALA A 176 -13.01 -6.79 -1.29
N ILE A 177 -12.94 -6.62 -2.61
CA ILE A 177 -14.02 -6.98 -3.54
C ILE A 177 -14.37 -8.48 -3.41
N GLN A 178 -13.37 -9.36 -3.42
CA GLN A 178 -13.62 -10.79 -3.25
C GLN A 178 -14.28 -11.08 -1.90
N ALA A 179 -13.80 -10.47 -0.82
CA ALA A 179 -14.38 -10.65 0.51
C ALA A 179 -15.83 -10.14 0.55
N ALA A 180 -16.10 -8.96 -0.02
CA ALA A 180 -17.45 -8.41 -0.11
C ALA A 180 -18.39 -9.33 -0.89
N GLY A 181 -17.95 -9.95 -2.00
CA GLY A 181 -18.73 -10.94 -2.74
C GLY A 181 -19.09 -12.18 -1.91
N ILE A 182 -18.14 -12.70 -1.14
CA ILE A 182 -18.38 -13.83 -0.23
C ILE A 182 -19.38 -13.44 0.87
N LEU A 183 -19.24 -12.25 1.45
CA LEU A 183 -20.18 -11.77 2.47
C LEU A 183 -21.57 -11.50 1.88
N ALA A 184 -21.66 -10.97 0.65
CA ALA A 184 -22.92 -10.74 -0.05
C ALA A 184 -23.70 -12.03 -0.20
N GLU A 185 -23.04 -13.11 -0.63
CA GLU A 185 -23.66 -14.42 -0.81
C GLU A 185 -24.24 -14.95 0.51
N GLN A 186 -23.47 -14.84 1.59
CA GLN A 186 -23.93 -15.28 2.92
C GLN A 186 -25.07 -14.41 3.49
N ILE A 187 -25.10 -13.11 3.17
CA ILE A 187 -26.19 -12.22 3.62
C ILE A 187 -27.47 -12.51 2.83
N ILE A 188 -27.37 -12.61 1.51
CA ILE A 188 -28.52 -12.72 0.61
C ILE A 188 -29.13 -14.13 0.64
N PHE A 189 -28.30 -15.17 0.65
CA PHE A 189 -28.77 -16.56 0.50
C PHE A 189 -28.82 -17.35 1.82
N GLU A 190 -27.94 -17.04 2.79
CA GLU A 190 -27.90 -17.73 4.08
C GLU A 190 -28.61 -16.95 5.21
N GLY A 191 -29.17 -15.77 4.91
CA GLY A 191 -29.92 -14.95 5.87
C GLY A 191 -29.08 -14.34 6.99
N LYS A 192 -27.75 -14.30 6.83
CA LYS A 192 -26.85 -13.64 7.81
C LYS A 192 -27.01 -12.11 7.72
N THR A 193 -26.73 -11.42 8.81
CA THR A 193 -26.84 -9.95 8.84
C THR A 193 -25.49 -9.29 8.57
N LEU A 194 -25.48 -8.10 7.97
CA LEU A 194 -24.24 -7.33 7.81
C LEU A 194 -23.56 -7.07 9.16
N TYR A 195 -24.36 -6.84 10.20
CA TYR A 195 -23.85 -6.60 11.55
C TYR A 195 -23.04 -7.78 12.12
N SER A 196 -23.36 -9.04 11.78
CA SER A 196 -22.57 -10.19 12.23
C SER A 196 -21.15 -10.20 11.66
N PHE A 197 -20.92 -9.52 10.53
CA PHE A 197 -19.62 -9.46 9.87
C PHE A 197 -18.77 -8.25 10.24
N ARG A 198 -19.22 -7.37 11.13
CA ARG A 198 -18.46 -6.15 11.51
C ARG A 198 -17.02 -6.45 11.95
N TYR A 199 -16.80 -7.51 12.74
CA TYR A 199 -15.46 -7.90 13.18
C TYR A 199 -14.63 -8.53 12.05
N VAL A 200 -15.28 -9.20 11.09
CA VAL A 200 -14.62 -9.72 9.90
C VAL A 200 -14.14 -8.57 9.01
N ILE A 201 -14.99 -7.58 8.76
CA ILE A 201 -14.64 -6.39 7.97
C ILE A 201 -13.54 -5.57 8.66
N MET A 202 -13.65 -5.34 9.97
CA MET A 202 -12.61 -4.67 10.76
C MET A 202 -11.29 -5.46 10.74
N GLY A 203 -11.35 -6.79 10.88
CA GLY A 203 -10.19 -7.67 10.83
C GLY A 203 -9.50 -7.63 9.47
N ILE A 204 -10.26 -7.74 8.38
CA ILE A 204 -9.74 -7.61 7.00
C ILE A 204 -9.06 -6.25 6.81
N THR A 205 -9.74 -5.18 7.23
CA THR A 205 -9.20 -3.81 7.12
C THR A 205 -7.89 -3.65 7.88
N PHE A 206 -7.85 -4.13 9.13
CA PHE A 206 -6.66 -4.02 9.97
C PHE A 206 -5.50 -4.89 9.46
N ILE A 207 -5.76 -6.13 9.07
CA ILE A 207 -4.74 -7.04 8.54
C ILE A 207 -4.18 -6.50 7.22
N MET A 208 -5.05 -6.01 6.31
CA MET A 208 -4.59 -5.38 5.07
C MET A 208 -3.80 -4.11 5.35
N ALA A 209 -4.21 -3.29 6.32
CA ALA A 209 -3.44 -2.12 6.75
C ALA A 209 -2.03 -2.49 7.23
N ILE A 210 -1.91 -3.52 8.07
CA ILE A 210 -0.61 -3.99 8.55
C ILE A 210 0.23 -4.52 7.37
N ILE A 211 -0.31 -5.43 6.57
CA ILE A 211 0.43 -6.06 5.47
C ILE A 211 0.90 -4.99 4.47
N ILE A 212 0.00 -4.12 4.05
CA ILE A 212 0.31 -3.09 3.06
C ILE A 212 1.21 -2.00 3.64
N LEU A 213 1.05 -1.52 4.87
CA LEU A 213 1.89 -0.42 5.37
C LEU A 213 3.21 -0.88 5.99
N SER A 214 3.35 -2.15 6.37
CA SER A 214 4.54 -2.67 7.06
C SER A 214 5.89 -2.37 6.38
N PRO A 215 6.06 -2.42 5.04
CA PRO A 215 7.38 -2.20 4.45
C PRO A 215 7.87 -0.76 4.60
N LEU A 216 6.95 0.20 4.75
CA LEU A 216 7.28 1.61 4.93
C LEU A 216 7.92 1.89 6.30
N VAL A 217 7.61 1.05 7.30
CA VAL A 217 8.21 1.12 8.64
C VAL A 217 9.71 0.77 8.62
N ALA A 218 10.18 0.07 7.59
CA ALA A 218 11.58 -0.33 7.47
C ALA A 218 12.57 0.86 7.46
N PHE A 219 12.12 2.05 7.05
CA PHE A 219 12.95 3.25 6.98
C PHE A 219 12.89 4.12 8.25
N THR A 220 12.07 3.76 9.23
CA THR A 220 11.83 4.58 10.42
C THR A 220 13.12 4.88 11.19
N SER A 221 13.98 3.89 11.36
CA SER A 221 15.28 4.09 12.03
C SER A 221 16.15 5.10 11.29
N LYS A 222 16.27 4.96 9.96
CA LYS A 222 17.11 5.83 9.13
C LYS A 222 16.59 7.27 9.11
N LEU A 223 15.28 7.45 9.01
CA LEU A 223 14.66 8.77 9.07
C LEU A 223 14.81 9.41 10.44
N MET A 224 14.69 8.62 11.52
CA MET A 224 14.89 9.10 12.87
C MET A 224 16.34 9.54 13.11
N ASP A 225 17.32 8.78 12.63
CA ASP A 225 18.74 9.15 12.73
C ASP A 225 19.05 10.40 11.91
N ALA A 226 18.51 10.50 10.69
CA ALA A 226 18.66 11.69 9.85
C ALA A 226 18.05 12.94 10.52
N LYS A 227 16.84 12.81 11.09
CA LYS A 227 16.19 13.90 11.83
C LYS A 227 17.00 14.32 13.05
N ARG A 228 17.54 13.38 13.81
CA ARG A 228 18.37 13.66 15.00
C ARG A 228 19.61 14.45 14.62
N HIS A 229 20.41 13.97 13.66
CA HIS A 229 21.60 14.69 13.20
C HIS A 229 21.24 16.07 12.64
N GLY A 230 20.18 16.15 11.83
CA GLY A 230 19.68 17.41 11.31
C GLY A 230 19.32 18.42 12.41
N LEU A 231 18.62 17.99 13.46
CA LEU A 231 18.25 18.88 14.56
C LEU A 231 19.48 19.46 15.30
N PHE A 232 20.54 18.67 15.46
CA PHE A 232 21.80 19.14 16.06
C PHE A 232 22.56 20.08 15.13
N ASP A 233 22.81 19.66 13.88
CA ASP A 233 23.64 20.40 12.93
C ASP A 233 22.97 21.74 12.54
N TYR A 234 21.69 21.69 12.16
CA TYR A 234 20.94 22.89 11.79
C TYR A 234 20.55 23.73 13.00
N GLY A 235 20.38 23.11 14.19
CA GLY A 235 20.18 23.85 15.44
C GLY A 235 21.42 24.66 15.83
N ALA A 236 22.61 24.06 15.72
CA ALA A 236 23.88 24.76 15.97
C ALA A 236 24.09 25.91 14.96
N LEU A 237 23.79 25.67 13.68
CA LEU A 237 23.88 26.70 12.65
C LEU A 237 22.87 27.84 12.90
N ALA A 238 21.63 27.52 13.28
CA ALA A 238 20.60 28.51 13.56
C ALA A 238 20.96 29.36 14.79
N ASN A 239 21.47 28.72 15.84
CA ASN A 239 21.96 29.42 17.03
C ASN A 239 23.12 30.38 16.69
N LYS A 240 24.09 29.93 15.89
CA LYS A 240 25.21 30.78 15.46
C LYS A 240 24.71 31.97 14.65
N HIS A 241 23.80 31.74 13.71
CA HIS A 241 23.24 32.80 12.87
C HIS A 241 22.41 33.81 13.67
N ALA A 242 21.58 33.34 14.62
CA ALA A 242 20.79 34.19 15.51
C ALA A 242 21.66 35.01 16.46
N ALA A 243 22.74 34.45 16.98
CA ALA A 243 23.69 35.16 17.84
C ALA A 243 24.40 36.30 17.09
N LEU A 244 24.91 36.04 15.88
CA LEU A 244 25.53 37.06 15.03
C LEU A 244 24.54 38.16 14.64
N PHE A 245 23.29 37.79 14.34
CA PHE A 245 22.24 38.75 14.05
C PHE A 245 21.93 39.63 15.27
N LYS A 246 21.78 39.04 16.45
CA LYS A 246 21.55 39.77 17.70
C LYS A 246 22.70 40.73 18.00
N GLU A 247 23.94 40.28 17.90
CA GLU A 247 25.12 41.12 18.15
C GLU A 247 25.16 42.34 17.22
N LYS A 248 24.91 42.14 15.92
CA LYS A 248 24.96 43.20 14.91
C LYS A 248 23.75 44.15 14.98
N TRP A 249 22.53 43.61 15.06
CA TRP A 249 21.30 44.37 14.83
C TRP A 249 20.49 44.67 16.09
N ILE A 250 20.83 44.08 17.24
CA ILE A 250 20.12 44.33 18.51
C ILE A 250 21.07 44.97 19.52
N ASP A 251 22.20 44.32 19.79
CA ASP A 251 23.10 44.75 20.88
C ASP A 251 23.94 45.98 20.47
N ASN A 252 24.38 46.05 19.21
CA ASN A 252 25.15 47.18 18.67
C ASN A 252 24.34 48.07 17.71
N PHE A 253 23.02 48.16 17.88
CA PHE A 253 22.13 48.87 16.95
C PHE A 253 22.57 50.32 16.69
N ASP A 254 22.89 51.09 17.73
CA ASP A 254 23.27 52.51 17.61
C ASP A 254 24.64 52.74 16.94
N GLN A 255 25.51 51.72 16.95
CA GLN A 255 26.84 51.79 16.32
C GLN A 255 26.80 51.36 14.85
N ASN A 256 25.69 50.75 14.43
CA ASN A 256 25.55 50.17 13.11
C ASN A 256 25.05 51.24 12.13
N LYS A 257 25.85 51.52 11.09
CA LYS A 257 25.54 52.57 10.09
C LYS A 257 24.62 52.07 8.97
N ASP A 258 24.41 50.77 8.89
CA ASP A 258 23.58 50.13 7.87
C ASP A 258 22.09 50.25 8.21
N SER A 259 21.24 50.45 7.19
CA SER A 259 19.78 50.41 7.36
C SER A 259 19.32 48.97 7.58
N LEU A 260 18.56 48.73 8.66
CA LEU A 260 17.92 47.44 8.92
C LEU A 260 16.90 47.09 7.82
N LEU A 261 16.14 48.08 7.35
CA LEU A 261 15.20 47.91 6.25
C LEU A 261 15.97 47.68 4.95
N GLY A 262 15.78 46.50 4.34
CA GLY A 262 16.46 46.07 3.12
C GLY A 262 17.77 45.32 3.35
N ALA A 263 18.18 45.11 4.60
CA ALA A 263 19.40 44.34 4.91
C ALA A 263 19.23 42.85 4.53
N ALA A 264 20.19 42.31 3.78
CA ALA A 264 20.23 40.89 3.39
C ALA A 264 20.23 39.95 4.61
N ASP A 265 20.78 40.39 5.74
CA ASP A 265 20.85 39.63 6.99
C ASP A 265 19.46 39.26 7.54
N VAL A 266 18.45 40.12 7.34
CA VAL A 266 17.06 39.86 7.77
C VAL A 266 16.44 38.74 6.95
N SER A 267 16.65 38.74 5.63
CA SER A 267 16.22 37.64 4.75
C SER A 267 16.97 36.35 5.09
N SER A 268 18.29 36.42 5.27
CA SER A 268 19.13 35.28 5.63
C SER A 268 18.65 34.60 6.93
N LEU A 269 18.26 35.39 7.94
CA LEU A 269 17.69 34.85 9.18
C LEU A 269 16.36 34.11 8.94
N ALA A 270 15.49 34.67 8.08
CA ALA A 270 14.23 34.04 7.71
C ALA A 270 14.46 32.73 6.92
N ASP A 271 15.37 32.72 5.96
CA ASP A 271 15.71 31.55 5.15
C ASP A 271 16.35 30.43 6.00
N MET A 272 17.16 30.81 7.00
CA MET A 272 17.73 29.87 7.96
C MET A 272 16.66 29.23 8.85
N ASN A 273 15.69 30.02 9.33
CA ASN A 273 14.54 29.49 10.06
C ASN A 273 13.72 28.53 9.19
N GLY A 274 13.48 28.88 7.92
CA GLY A 274 12.79 27.99 6.98
C GLY A 274 13.52 26.65 6.80
N SER A 275 14.84 26.67 6.70
CA SER A 275 15.67 25.45 6.61
C SER A 275 15.57 24.60 7.89
N TYR A 276 15.61 25.23 9.07
CA TYR A 276 15.45 24.54 10.35
C TYR A 276 14.04 23.96 10.53
N ASP A 277 13.00 24.68 10.10
CA ASP A 277 11.61 24.22 10.20
C ASP A 277 11.36 22.97 9.35
N VAL A 278 12.00 22.85 8.17
CA VAL A 278 11.93 21.61 7.37
C VAL A 278 12.49 20.41 8.13
N VAL A 279 13.62 20.58 8.82
CA VAL A 279 14.25 19.52 9.64
C VAL A 279 13.39 19.18 10.84
N LYS A 280 12.85 20.20 11.53
CA LYS A 280 11.96 20.05 12.68
C LYS A 280 10.68 19.30 12.31
N ASP A 281 10.10 19.61 11.16
CA ASP A 281 8.89 18.99 10.63
C ASP A 281 9.15 17.67 9.86
N MET A 282 10.40 17.25 9.73
CA MET A 282 10.75 15.98 9.06
C MET A 282 10.01 14.81 9.72
N SER A 283 9.35 13.99 8.91
CA SER A 283 8.68 12.77 9.36
C SER A 283 9.71 11.69 9.67
N VAL A 284 9.47 10.94 10.74
CA VAL A 284 10.28 9.78 11.13
C VAL A 284 9.77 8.48 10.50
N CYS A 285 8.65 8.51 9.78
CA CYS A 285 8.05 7.33 9.14
C CYS A 285 7.56 7.67 7.73
N LEU A 286 7.66 6.72 6.81
CA LEU A 286 7.13 6.89 5.45
C LEU A 286 5.62 6.70 5.37
N ILE A 287 4.95 6.26 6.44
CA ILE A 287 3.48 6.16 6.46
C ILE A 287 2.90 7.56 6.57
N SER A 288 2.28 8.04 5.49
CA SER A 288 1.53 9.30 5.46
C SER A 288 0.05 9.08 5.75
N LYS A 289 -0.66 10.16 6.11
CA LYS A 289 -2.13 10.14 6.24
C LYS A 289 -2.79 9.72 4.92
N ASP A 290 -2.29 10.20 3.80
CA ASP A 290 -2.82 9.89 2.47
C ASP A 290 -2.75 8.39 2.17
N ASN A 291 -1.64 7.72 2.55
CA ASN A 291 -1.52 6.27 2.40
C ASN A 291 -2.59 5.52 3.19
N VAL A 292 -2.81 5.93 4.44
CA VAL A 292 -3.80 5.30 5.32
C VAL A 292 -5.20 5.53 4.77
N ILE A 293 -5.54 6.76 4.39
CA ILE A 293 -6.85 7.10 3.85
C ILE A 293 -7.11 6.37 2.53
N ALA A 294 -6.16 6.39 1.60
CA ALA A 294 -6.28 5.67 0.32
C ALA A 294 -6.50 4.16 0.54
N LEU A 295 -5.79 3.56 1.50
CA LEU A 295 -5.95 2.16 1.82
C LEU A 295 -7.29 1.85 2.52
N LEU A 296 -7.71 2.70 3.46
CA LEU A 296 -9.01 2.54 4.11
C LEU A 296 -10.15 2.64 3.09
N ILE A 297 -10.08 3.61 2.18
CA ILE A 297 -11.05 3.74 1.08
C ILE A 297 -11.01 2.48 0.21
N ALA A 298 -9.82 2.03 -0.22
CA ALA A 298 -9.68 0.84 -1.04
C ALA A 298 -10.25 -0.42 -0.37
N VAL A 299 -10.10 -0.58 0.95
CA VAL A 299 -10.63 -1.76 1.63
C VAL A 299 -12.13 -1.64 1.95
N LEU A 300 -12.60 -0.46 2.36
CA LEU A 300 -13.98 -0.29 2.81
C LEU A 300 -14.97 -0.06 1.65
N LEU A 301 -14.53 0.55 0.55
CA LEU A 301 -15.39 0.87 -0.59
C LEU A 301 -16.14 -0.34 -1.15
N PRO A 302 -15.53 -1.54 -1.33
CA PRO A 302 -16.23 -2.72 -1.83
C PRO A 302 -17.33 -3.25 -0.91
N PHE A 303 -17.29 -2.94 0.39
CA PHE A 303 -18.35 -3.33 1.34
C PHE A 303 -19.53 -2.36 1.34
N THR A 304 -19.40 -1.17 0.76
CA THR A 304 -20.47 -0.16 0.73
C THR A 304 -21.78 -0.64 0.08
N PRO A 305 -21.78 -1.44 -1.02
CA PRO A 305 -23.03 -1.92 -1.59
C PRO A 305 -23.80 -2.84 -0.64
N LEU A 306 -23.12 -3.51 0.30
CA LEU A 306 -23.78 -4.36 1.30
C LEU A 306 -24.66 -3.56 2.25
N LEU A 307 -24.45 -2.25 2.41
CA LEU A 307 -25.31 -1.41 3.23
C LEU A 307 -26.75 -1.35 2.71
N LEU A 308 -26.96 -1.58 1.40
CA LEU A 308 -28.29 -1.67 0.79
C LEU A 308 -29.12 -2.85 1.29
N THR A 309 -28.48 -3.82 1.96
CA THR A 309 -29.18 -4.93 2.64
C THR A 309 -29.80 -4.51 3.97
N VAL A 310 -29.39 -3.36 4.53
CA VAL A 310 -29.84 -2.84 5.83
C VAL A 310 -30.66 -1.57 5.66
N TYR A 311 -30.22 -0.67 4.77
CA TYR A 311 -30.82 0.64 4.59
C TYR A 311 -31.42 0.80 3.19
N PRO A 312 -32.58 1.46 3.06
CA PRO A 312 -33.07 1.94 1.78
C PRO A 312 -32.05 2.85 1.08
N PHE A 313 -32.06 2.84 -0.26
CA PHE A 313 -31.10 3.62 -1.07
C PHE A 313 -31.17 5.13 -0.80
N ASP A 314 -32.37 5.68 -0.61
CA ASP A 314 -32.58 7.11 -0.35
C ASP A 314 -32.06 7.54 1.02
N GLU A 315 -32.17 6.68 2.03
CA GLU A 315 -31.55 6.92 3.33
C GLU A 315 -30.03 6.92 3.24
N LEU A 316 -29.43 5.95 2.54
CA LEU A 316 -27.98 5.90 2.35
C LEU A 316 -27.45 7.15 1.64
N LEU A 317 -28.13 7.60 0.59
CA LEU A 317 -27.73 8.80 -0.15
C LEU A 317 -27.72 10.04 0.76
N LYS A 318 -28.74 10.19 1.63
CA LYS A 318 -28.80 11.27 2.63
C LYS A 318 -27.63 11.19 3.61
N HIS A 319 -27.29 10.00 4.10
CA HIS A 319 -26.17 9.80 5.02
C HIS A 319 -24.81 10.12 4.38
N PHE A 320 -24.60 9.71 3.12
CA PHE A 320 -23.36 10.02 2.39
C PHE A 320 -23.21 11.52 2.11
N ILE A 321 -24.26 12.20 1.65
CA ILE A 321 -24.23 13.65 1.41
C ILE A 321 -23.90 14.40 2.69
N LYS A 322 -24.51 14.01 3.82
CA LYS A 322 -24.25 14.62 5.13
C LYS A 322 -22.83 14.36 5.65
N ALA A 323 -22.20 13.26 5.26
CA ALA A 323 -20.82 12.95 5.68
C ALA A 323 -19.75 13.69 4.85
N ILE A 324 -20.09 14.13 3.63
CA ILE A 324 -19.20 14.86 2.73
C ILE A 324 -19.29 16.39 2.96
N MET A 325 -20.46 16.87 3.40
CA MET A 325 -20.71 18.28 3.77
C MET A 325 -20.24 18.59 5.18
#